data_AF-A0A255TG49-F1
#
_entry.id   AF-A0A255TG49-F1
#
_cell.length_a   1.000
_cell.length_b   1.000
_cell.length_c   1.000
_cell.angle_alpha   90.00
_cell.angle_beta   90.00
_cell.angle_gamma   90.00
#
_symmetry.space_group_name_H-M   'P 1'
#
loop_
_entity.id
_entity.type
_entity.pdbx_description
1 polymer ?
#
loop_
_entity_poly.entity_id
_entity_poly.type
_entity_poly.pdbx_seq_one_letter_code
_entity_poly.pdbx_strand_id
1 'polypeptide(L)'
;MFQEFNKIRSCTSIWLALRLSFLSHIIRDKDTRTVYIQNLRLSFLKHQYSSLLSELESDMRNYSPSADMTLSTIWIFWWQGEDSMPPLVKACYLQAKKVFHDKKVVLLNHAYKITLE
;
A
#
# COMPACT_ATOMS: atom_id res chain seq x y z
N MET A 1 3.35 7.85 -15.47
CA MET A 1 3.39 7.11 -14.20
C MET A 1 4.16 5.79 -14.29
N PHE A 2 4.09 5.02 -15.40
CA PHE A 2 4.89 3.80 -15.58
C PHE A 2 6.39 4.03 -15.88
N GLN A 3 6.81 5.24 -16.27
CA GLN A 3 8.21 5.53 -16.59
C GLN A 3 9.12 5.71 -15.36
N GLU A 4 8.56 6.12 -14.21
CA GLU A 4 9.30 6.24 -12.94
C GLU A 4 9.77 4.88 -12.42
N PHE A 5 8.97 3.82 -12.63
CA PHE A 5 9.33 2.45 -12.20
C PHE A 5 10.55 1.88 -12.92
N ASN A 6 10.80 2.27 -14.17
CA ASN A 6 11.97 1.79 -14.93
C ASN A 6 13.28 2.49 -14.51
N LYS A 7 13.21 3.72 -14.00
CA LYS A 7 14.38 4.44 -13.48
C LYS A 7 14.90 3.84 -12.18
N ILE A 8 14.03 3.19 -11.40
CA ILE A 8 14.39 2.52 -10.14
C ILE A 8 15.21 1.23 -10.38
N ARG A 9 15.03 0.57 -11.54
CA ARG A 9 15.83 -0.62 -11.90
C ARG A 9 17.30 -0.33 -12.20
N SER A 10 17.68 0.92 -12.51
CA SER A 10 19.08 1.26 -12.81
C SER A 10 19.93 1.60 -11.58
N CYS A 11 19.33 1.65 -10.39
CA CYS A 11 20.01 2.08 -9.15
C CYS A 11 20.14 0.98 -8.09
N THR A 12 19.91 -0.30 -8.43
CA THR A 12 20.50 -1.37 -7.60
C THR A 12 21.99 -1.39 -7.92
N SER A 13 22.85 -1.05 -6.96
CA SER A 13 24.30 -1.09 -7.19
C SER A 13 24.65 -2.44 -7.80
N ILE A 14 25.45 -2.43 -8.86
CA ILE A 14 25.89 -3.65 -9.56
C ILE A 14 26.42 -4.68 -8.54
N TRP A 15 27.02 -4.19 -7.45
CA TRP A 15 27.42 -4.96 -6.27
C TRP A 15 26.29 -5.70 -5.54
N LEU A 16 25.14 -5.07 -5.31
CA LEU A 16 24.00 -5.73 -4.67
C LEU A 16 23.43 -6.82 -5.60
N ALA A 17 23.35 -6.55 -6.90
CA ALA A 17 22.91 -7.52 -7.90
C ALA A 17 23.85 -8.72 -7.99
N LEU A 18 25.17 -8.47 -8.00
CA LEU A 18 26.22 -9.50 -8.00
C LEU A 18 26.22 -10.32 -6.69
N ARG A 19 26.07 -9.67 -5.54
CA ARG A 19 25.99 -10.33 -4.23
C ARG A 19 24.75 -11.21 -4.14
N LEU A 20 23.62 -10.73 -4.64
CA LEU A 20 22.38 -11.50 -4.74
C LEU A 20 22.56 -12.70 -5.66
N SER A 21 23.15 -12.55 -6.85
CA SER A 21 23.35 -13.65 -7.80
C SER A 21 24.30 -14.73 -7.27
N PHE A 22 25.34 -14.32 -6.52
CA PHE A 22 26.31 -15.23 -5.92
C PHE A 22 25.71 -16.04 -4.75
N LEU A 23 24.96 -15.39 -3.85
CA LEU A 23 24.25 -16.06 -2.76
C LEU A 23 23.18 -17.03 -3.28
N SER A 24 22.59 -16.70 -4.43
CA SER A 24 21.64 -17.53 -5.16
C SER A 24 22.22 -18.85 -5.66
N HIS A 25 23.54 -18.91 -5.87
CA HIS A 25 24.28 -20.10 -6.28
C HIS A 25 24.74 -20.93 -5.09
N ILE A 26 24.97 -20.32 -3.91
CA ILE A 26 25.42 -20.99 -2.70
C ILE A 26 24.25 -21.68 -1.97
N ILE A 27 23.06 -21.08 -2.00
CA ILE A 27 21.86 -21.62 -1.35
C ILE A 27 21.14 -22.53 -2.35
N ARG A 28 21.34 -23.85 -2.20
CA ARG A 28 20.77 -24.88 -3.09
C ARG A 28 19.25 -25.04 -2.93
N ASP A 29 18.72 -24.74 -1.76
CA ASP A 29 17.28 -24.85 -1.46
C ASP A 29 16.49 -23.63 -1.98
N LYS A 30 15.49 -23.88 -2.83
CA LYS A 30 14.73 -22.85 -3.54
C LYS A 30 13.79 -22.05 -2.61
N ASP A 31 13.25 -22.70 -1.59
CA ASP A 31 12.30 -22.08 -0.67
C ASP A 31 13.04 -21.12 0.27
N THR A 32 14.14 -21.58 0.87
CA THR A 32 15.04 -20.74 1.68
C THR A 32 15.57 -19.55 0.90
N ARG A 33 15.93 -19.73 -0.37
CA ARG A 33 16.36 -18.64 -1.25
C ARG A 33 15.26 -17.61 -1.46
N THR A 34 14.02 -18.04 -1.68
CA THR A 34 12.89 -17.12 -1.90
C THR A 34 12.64 -16.25 -0.68
N VAL A 35 12.60 -16.86 0.51
CA VAL A 35 12.45 -16.13 1.78
C VAL A 35 13.59 -15.15 2.00
N TYR A 36 14.83 -15.56 1.72
CA TYR A 36 16.00 -14.68 1.83
C TYR A 36 15.91 -13.45 0.92
N ILE A 37 15.57 -13.65 -0.37
CA ILE A 37 15.41 -12.56 -1.32
C ILE A 37 14.26 -11.63 -0.92
N GLN A 38 13.15 -12.18 -0.42
CA GLN A 38 12.03 -11.39 0.10
C GLN A 38 12.46 -10.54 1.29
N ASN A 39 13.18 -11.12 2.27
CA ASN A 39 13.67 -10.40 3.44
C ASN A 39 14.67 -9.30 3.08
N LEU A 40 15.54 -9.53 2.09
CA LEU A 40 16.44 -8.50 1.59
C LEU A 40 15.70 -7.35 0.92
N ARG A 41 14.70 -7.65 0.08
CA ARG A 41 13.85 -6.63 -0.53
C ARG A 41 13.13 -5.84 0.55
N LEU A 42 12.51 -6.52 1.51
CA LEU A 42 11.83 -5.87 2.64
C LEU A 42 12.78 -4.98 3.45
N SER A 43 14.01 -5.45 3.72
CA SER A 43 15.03 -4.67 4.42
C SER A 43 15.41 -3.41 3.62
N PHE A 44 15.60 -3.54 2.31
CA PHE A 44 15.88 -2.41 1.43
C PHE A 44 14.73 -1.39 1.41
N LEU A 45 13.49 -1.86 1.22
CA LEU A 45 12.31 -0.99 1.25
C LEU A 45 12.20 -0.30 2.61
N LYS A 46 12.34 -1.02 3.72
CA LYS A 46 12.32 -0.44 5.07
C LYS A 46 13.37 0.66 5.24
N HIS A 47 14.59 0.44 4.76
CA HIS A 47 15.65 1.43 4.83
C HIS A 47 15.34 2.65 3.95
N GLN A 48 14.88 2.43 2.72
CA GLN A 48 14.54 3.50 1.78
C GLN A 48 13.40 4.41 2.29
N TYR A 49 12.38 3.82 2.91
CA TYR A 49 11.21 4.53 3.44
C TYR A 49 11.29 4.79 4.95
N SER A 50 12.47 4.60 5.56
CA SER A 50 12.67 4.67 7.01
C SER A 50 12.26 6.02 7.62
N SER A 51 12.56 7.13 6.94
CA SER A 51 12.17 8.48 7.36
C SER A 51 10.65 8.64 7.38
N LEU A 52 9.96 8.25 6.31
CA LEU A 52 8.50 8.30 6.20
C LEU A 52 7.81 7.41 7.25
N LEU A 53 8.40 6.25 7.54
CA LEU A 53 7.90 5.37 8.61
C LEU A 53 8.03 6.04 9.98
N SER A 54 9.15 6.70 10.27
CA SER A 54 9.35 7.39 11.54
C SER A 54 8.40 8.58 11.74
N GLU A 55 8.10 9.31 10.67
CA GLU A 55 7.12 10.41 10.64
C GLU A 55 5.71 9.87 10.92
N LEU A 56 5.27 8.85 10.18
CA LEU A 56 3.98 8.18 10.38
C LEU A 56 3.83 7.62 11.80
N GLU A 57 4.86 6.96 12.35
CA GLU A 57 4.83 6.45 13.71
C GLU A 57 4.74 7.57 14.76
N SER A 58 5.35 8.73 14.49
CA SER A 58 5.22 9.89 15.37
C SER A 58 3.80 10.48 15.34
N ASP A 59 3.20 10.58 14.16
CA ASP A 59 1.82 11.04 13.99
C ASP A 59 0.83 10.09 14.66
N MET A 60 1.03 8.77 14.52
CA MET A 60 0.22 7.76 15.20
C MET A 60 0.35 7.81 16.73
N ARG A 61 1.54 8.11 17.26
CA ARG A 61 1.75 8.26 18.71
C ARG A 61 1.09 9.53 19.26
N ASN A 62 1.02 10.59 18.46
CA ASN A 62 0.37 11.85 18.80
C ASN A 62 -1.14 11.83 18.53
N TYR A 63 -1.63 10.85 17.75
CA TYR A 63 -3.04 10.62 17.51
C TYR A 63 -3.72 10.04 18.77
N SER A 64 -4.24 10.93 19.60
CA SER A 64 -5.22 10.56 20.63
C SER A 64 -6.58 10.45 19.95
N PRO A 65 -7.23 9.27 19.90
CA PRO A 65 -8.60 9.19 19.42
C PRO A 65 -9.46 10.01 20.37
N SER A 66 -9.88 11.20 19.94
CA SER A 66 -10.94 11.93 20.63
C SER A 66 -12.14 10.99 20.72
N ALA A 67 -12.57 10.68 21.95
CA ALA A 67 -13.58 9.67 22.25
C ALA A 67 -14.94 9.88 21.54
N ASP A 68 -15.12 11.01 20.85
CA ASP A 68 -16.32 11.39 20.11
C ASP A 68 -16.31 11.06 18.61
N MET A 69 -15.19 10.65 18.00
CA MET A 69 -15.18 10.19 16.60
C MET A 69 -15.62 8.73 16.49
N THR A 70 -16.88 8.53 16.83
CA THR A 70 -17.65 7.33 16.53
C THR A 70 -17.65 7.09 15.02
N LEU A 71 -16.79 6.15 14.58
CA LEU A 71 -16.94 5.04 13.60
C LEU A 71 -18.17 5.03 12.65
N SER A 72 -18.62 6.20 12.21
CA SER A 72 -19.82 6.41 11.40
C SER A 72 -19.49 6.53 9.92
N THR A 73 -18.21 6.49 9.54
CA THR A 73 -17.78 6.59 8.14
C THR A 73 -17.00 5.35 7.71
N ILE A 74 -17.44 4.73 6.63
CA ILE A 74 -16.77 3.59 5.99
C ILE A 74 -16.08 4.13 4.73
N TRP A 75 -14.76 4.03 4.69
CA TRP A 75 -13.94 4.47 3.56
C TRP A 75 -13.64 3.28 2.65
N ILE A 76 -14.02 3.38 1.37
CA ILE A 76 -13.76 2.35 0.36
C ILE A 76 -12.89 2.97 -0.71
N PHE A 77 -11.72 2.40 -0.99
CA PHE A 77 -10.81 2.91 -2.02
C PHE A 77 -10.91 2.17 -3.35
N TRP A 78 -11.14 2.93 -4.41
CA TRP A 78 -11.18 2.49 -5.79
C TRP A 78 -10.77 3.60 -6.77
N TRP A 79 -9.49 3.62 -7.13
CA TRP A 79 -8.85 4.70 -7.87
C TRP A 79 -9.43 4.97 -9.29
N GLN A 80 -10.02 3.96 -9.94
CA GLN A 80 -10.57 4.05 -11.32
C GLN A 80 -11.98 4.67 -11.38
N GLY A 81 -12.58 4.99 -10.24
CA GLY A 81 -13.96 5.51 -10.16
C GLY A 81 -15.03 4.42 -10.20
N GLU A 82 -16.23 4.75 -9.73
CA GLU A 82 -17.34 3.81 -9.55
C GLU A 82 -17.79 3.14 -10.85
N ASP A 83 -17.75 3.87 -11.97
CA ASP A 83 -18.19 3.36 -13.28
C ASP A 83 -17.24 2.32 -13.86
N SER A 84 -15.94 2.47 -13.58
CA SER A 84 -14.90 1.53 -14.02
C SER A 84 -14.75 0.32 -13.10
N MET A 85 -15.58 0.22 -12.06
CA MET A 85 -15.49 -0.84 -11.06
C MET A 85 -16.02 -2.16 -11.63
N PRO A 86 -15.27 -3.27 -11.54
CA PRO A 86 -15.72 -4.58 -11.98
C PRO A 86 -17.05 -4.96 -11.29
N PRO A 87 -17.94 -5.72 -11.97
CA PRO A 87 -19.27 -6.05 -11.44
C PRO A 87 -19.25 -6.63 -10.03
N LEU A 88 -18.26 -7.47 -9.71
CA LEU A 88 -18.08 -8.04 -8.37
C LEU A 88 -17.81 -6.96 -7.32
N VAL A 89 -16.85 -6.07 -7.58
CA VAL A 89 -16.47 -5.02 -6.63
C VAL A 89 -17.62 -4.01 -6.47
N LYS A 90 -18.33 -3.70 -7.57
CA LYS A 90 -19.52 -2.85 -7.57
C LYS A 90 -20.65 -3.45 -6.74
N ALA A 91 -20.88 -4.75 -6.85
CA ALA A 91 -21.86 -5.45 -6.02
C ALA A 91 -21.49 -5.36 -4.52
N CYS A 92 -20.22 -5.57 -4.16
CA CYS A 92 -19.75 -5.41 -2.78
C CYS A 92 -19.92 -3.98 -2.26
N TYR A 93 -19.60 -2.98 -3.08
CA TYR A 93 -19.77 -1.56 -2.74
C TYR A 93 -21.24 -1.20 -2.48
N LEU A 94 -22.14 -1.63 -3.38
CA LEU A 94 -23.57 -1.41 -3.24
C LEU A 94 -24.15 -2.15 -2.03
N GLN A 95 -23.70 -3.38 -1.78
CA GLN A 95 -24.09 -4.14 -0.59
C GLN A 95 -23.63 -3.44 0.69
N ALA A 96 -22.40 -2.93 0.74
CA ALA A 96 -21.91 -2.15 1.88
C ALA A 96 -22.77 -0.90 2.13
N LYS A 97 -23.10 -0.14 1.08
CA LYS A 97 -24.04 0.99 1.17
C LYS A 97 -25.42 0.60 1.70
N LYS A 98 -25.93 -0.57 1.30
CA LYS A 98 -27.25 -1.06 1.72
C LYS A 98 -27.27 -1.53 3.17
N VAL A 99 -26.24 -2.27 3.60
CA VAL A 99 -26.15 -2.84 4.95
C VAL A 99 -25.86 -1.74 5.97
N PHE A 100 -24.87 -0.90 5.70
CA PHE A 100 -24.43 0.18 6.58
C PHE A 100 -25.12 1.50 6.23
N HIS A 101 -26.44 1.47 6.14
CA HIS A 101 -27.28 2.64 5.82
C HIS A 101 -27.23 3.73 6.91
N ASP A 102 -26.89 3.34 8.14
CA ASP A 102 -26.67 4.20 9.30
C ASP A 102 -25.28 4.87 9.28
N LYS A 103 -24.39 4.46 8.37
CA LYS A 103 -23.02 4.95 8.25
C LYS A 103 -22.78 5.63 6.90
N LYS A 104 -21.97 6.68 6.90
CA LYS A 104 -21.52 7.36 5.69
C LYS A 104 -20.52 6.48 4.93
N VAL A 105 -20.91 5.91 3.80
CA VAL A 105 -19.99 5.16 2.92
C VAL A 105 -19.37 6.10 1.90
N VAL A 106 -18.07 6.38 2.01
CA VAL A 106 -17.33 7.27 1.11
C VAL A 106 -16.46 6.48 0.15
N LEU A 107 -16.65 6.71 -1.15
CA LEU A 107 -15.81 6.12 -2.19
C LEU A 107 -14.63 7.05 -2.48
N LEU A 108 -13.44 6.45 -2.41
CA LEU A 108 -12.19 7.06 -2.73
C LEU A 108 -11.75 6.72 -4.20
N ASN A 109 -11.93 7.61 -5.22
CA ASN A 109 -11.36 7.64 -6.58
C ASN A 109 -10.21 8.67 -6.90
N HIS A 110 -9.44 8.56 -7.98
CA HIS A 110 -8.39 9.56 -8.31
C HIS A 110 -8.92 11.01 -8.55
N ALA A 111 -10.23 11.21 -8.69
CA ALA A 111 -10.82 12.46 -9.18
C ALA A 111 -11.13 13.51 -8.12
N TYR A 112 -10.99 13.24 -6.82
CA TYR A 112 -11.25 14.30 -5.83
C TYR A 112 -10.14 15.36 -5.80
N LYS A 113 -10.50 16.51 -6.34
CA LYS A 113 -10.44 17.72 -5.53
C LYS A 113 -11.31 17.52 -4.30
N ILE A 114 -10.76 17.85 -3.13
CA ILE A 114 -11.50 17.95 -1.87
C ILE A 114 -12.59 19.01 -2.07
N THR A 115 -13.80 18.61 -2.44
CA THR A 115 -14.97 19.51 -2.40
C THR A 115 -15.69 19.20 -1.10
N LEU A 116 -15.42 20.05 -0.11
CA LEU A 116 -16.22 20.19 1.10
C LEU A 116 -17.46 21.00 0.72
N GLU A 117 -18.62 20.35 0.65
CA GLU A 117 -19.94 20.97 0.81
C GLU A 117 -20.78 20.10 1.75
#